data_AF-A0A7S0M5Z2-F1
#
_entry.id   AF-A0A7S0M5Z2-F1
#
_cell.length_a   1.000
_cell.length_b   1.000
_cell.length_c   1.000
_cell.angle_alpha   90.00
_cell.angle_beta   90.00
_cell.angle_gamma   90.00
#
_symmetry.space_group_name_H-M   'P 1'
#
loop_
_entity.id
_entity.type
_entity.pdbx_description
1 polymer ?
#
loop_
_entity_poly.entity_id
_entity_poly.type
_entity_poly.pdbx_seq_one_letter_code
_entity_poly.pdbx_strand_id
1 'polypeptide(L)'
;VILCLERKLQLFSFRGDKEREWVLDSVIRYIKVVGGPSRREGLLAGLKSGEVVKIFIDNPFPIPVVQHTSAIRCLDLSCTRRRLAIVDELSTVVVYDVQTREKLYEDKNANSVAWNSVLEDQLCYSGKDQLCIKTGDFPVHREKLQGFVVGVRGSKIFCLHYLAMNTVNVPQSAAVYRYIEKKLFPDAYKVACMGVTDSDWHLLAVESLMAGELEVSERAFIRVRDIKYIDLIHRIRAARKVPGSDDSIFLAEAVAYQGSFAEAGRILTKAGRPDLAIKMYSDLKRWEDARAIAAQSQAMEGMDVRELIRSQAQWALDNRDWKAAASILVASEEYGRAVDIMVSHGLTDELIDVVRKLDKADVVNLARCAAALHEKGQTAHAKEAYIKMGNSQMLLKLYIDSEKWED
;
A
#
# COMPACT_ATOMS: atom_id res chain seq x y z
N VAL A 1 -29.31 -39.29 -15.01
CA VAL A 1 -29.42 -38.37 -16.19
C VAL A 1 -30.74 -37.62 -16.10
N ILE A 2 -30.77 -36.33 -16.42
CA ILE A 2 -32.00 -35.55 -16.43
C ILE A 2 -32.35 -35.20 -17.87
N LEU A 3 -33.57 -35.57 -18.29
CA LEU A 3 -34.12 -35.27 -19.60
C LEU A 3 -35.22 -34.22 -19.45
N CYS A 4 -35.15 -33.14 -20.24
CA CYS A 4 -36.16 -32.10 -20.27
C CYS A 4 -36.99 -32.23 -21.56
N LEU A 5 -38.31 -32.35 -21.41
CA LEU A 5 -39.28 -32.45 -22.48
C LEU A 5 -40.38 -31.39 -22.26
N GLU A 6 -40.20 -30.22 -22.87
CA GLU A 6 -41.08 -29.05 -22.73
C GLU A 6 -41.36 -28.66 -21.26
N ARG A 7 -42.43 -29.18 -20.66
CA ARG A 7 -42.87 -28.90 -19.29
C ARG A 7 -42.47 -30.00 -18.29
N LYS A 8 -41.86 -31.08 -18.78
CA LYS A 8 -41.54 -32.27 -17.99
C LYS A 8 -40.04 -32.40 -17.79
N LEU A 9 -39.62 -32.68 -16.56
CA LEU A 9 -38.27 -33.12 -16.22
C LEU A 9 -38.33 -34.57 -15.78
N GLN A 10 -37.53 -35.43 -16.42
CA GLN A 10 -37.47 -36.85 -16.11
C GLN A 10 -36.07 -37.22 -15.62
N LEU A 11 -36.01 -37.87 -14.46
CA LEU A 11 -34.79 -38.45 -13.91
C LEU A 11 -34.68 -39.91 -14.32
N PHE A 12 -33.57 -40.24 -14.96
CA PHE A 12 -33.23 -41.60 -15.36
C PHE A 12 -31.99 -42.10 -14.62
N SER A 13 -32.01 -43.37 -14.23
CA SER A 13 -30.84 -44.10 -13.78
C SER A 13 -29.82 -44.23 -14.92
N PHE A 14 -28.56 -44.56 -14.60
CA PHE A 14 -27.56 -44.88 -15.64
C PHE A 14 -27.87 -46.16 -16.42
N ARG A 15 -28.83 -46.97 -15.94
CA ARG A 15 -29.32 -48.17 -16.65
C ARG A 15 -30.47 -47.85 -17.61
N GLY A 16 -30.95 -46.61 -17.63
CA GLY A 16 -32.06 -46.16 -18.49
C GLY A 16 -33.45 -46.27 -17.85
N ASP A 17 -33.53 -46.67 -16.58
CA ASP A 17 -34.80 -46.75 -15.85
C ASP A 17 -35.27 -45.36 -15.44
N LYS A 18 -36.56 -45.03 -15.67
CA LYS A 18 -37.15 -43.78 -15.21
C LYS A 18 -37.39 -43.85 -13.70
N GLU A 19 -36.63 -43.07 -12.94
CA GLU A 19 -36.74 -43.00 -11.48
C GLU A 19 -37.79 -41.98 -11.03
N ARG A 20 -37.90 -40.84 -11.73
CA ARG A 20 -38.80 -39.75 -11.35
C ARG A 20 -39.21 -38.87 -12.53
N GLU A 21 -40.35 -38.20 -12.40
CA GLU A 21 -40.84 -37.19 -13.32
C GLU A 21 -41.43 -36.01 -12.54
N TRP A 22 -41.05 -34.78 -12.90
CA TRP A 22 -41.67 -33.54 -12.45
C TRP A 22 -42.39 -32.90 -13.63
N VAL A 23 -43.63 -32.48 -13.44
CA VAL A 23 -44.41 -31.73 -14.42
C VAL A 23 -44.58 -30.31 -13.89
N LEU A 24 -44.09 -29.33 -14.65
CA LEU A 24 -44.14 -27.92 -14.27
C LEU A 24 -45.29 -27.21 -15.00
N ASP A 25 -45.71 -26.07 -14.45
CA ASP A 25 -46.89 -25.34 -14.92
C ASP A 25 -46.69 -24.69 -16.29
N SER A 26 -45.44 -24.48 -16.70
CA SER A 26 -45.08 -23.84 -17.97
C SER A 26 -43.84 -24.46 -18.60
N VAL A 27 -43.57 -24.10 -19.86
CA VAL A 27 -42.45 -24.64 -20.65
C VAL A 27 -41.13 -24.24 -20.01
N ILE A 28 -40.25 -25.22 -19.80
CA ILE A 28 -38.90 -25.02 -19.29
C ILE A 28 -38.06 -24.41 -20.39
N ARG A 29 -37.51 -23.23 -20.11
CA ARG A 29 -36.68 -22.47 -21.05
C ARG A 29 -35.20 -22.61 -20.76
N TYR A 30 -34.84 -22.79 -19.49
CA TYR A 30 -33.46 -22.87 -19.06
C TYR A 30 -33.31 -23.76 -17.83
N ILE A 31 -32.20 -24.51 -17.78
CA ILE A 31 -31.85 -25.38 -16.65
C ILE A 31 -30.43 -25.06 -16.21
N LYS A 32 -30.23 -24.85 -14.92
CA LYS A 32 -28.90 -24.72 -14.30
C LYS A 32 -28.74 -25.78 -13.22
N VAL A 33 -27.75 -26.64 -13.36
CA VAL A 33 -27.36 -27.56 -12.29
C VAL A 33 -26.63 -26.76 -11.21
N VAL A 34 -27.13 -26.82 -9.97
CA VAL A 34 -26.53 -26.14 -8.80
C VAL A 34 -25.77 -27.10 -7.89
N GLY A 35 -25.85 -28.41 -8.18
CA GLY A 35 -25.17 -29.46 -7.43
C GLY A 35 -25.80 -29.70 -6.06
N GLY A 36 -25.11 -30.44 -5.19
CA GLY A 36 -25.59 -30.79 -3.85
C GLY A 36 -24.84 -32.02 -3.33
N PRO A 37 -25.14 -32.45 -2.08
CA PRO A 37 -24.69 -33.74 -1.57
C PRO A 37 -25.14 -34.87 -2.50
N SER A 38 -24.39 -35.97 -2.51
CA SER A 38 -24.77 -37.16 -3.29
C SER A 38 -26.20 -37.60 -2.94
N ARG A 39 -27.00 -37.85 -3.99
CA ARG A 39 -28.43 -38.19 -3.91
C ARG A 39 -29.35 -37.03 -3.51
N ARG A 40 -28.84 -35.82 -3.33
CA ARG A 40 -29.57 -34.59 -3.01
C ARG A 40 -29.15 -33.43 -3.92
N GLU A 41 -28.70 -33.76 -5.12
CA GLU A 41 -28.31 -32.79 -6.12
C GLU A 41 -29.52 -31.95 -6.53
N GLY A 42 -29.29 -30.65 -6.68
CA GLY A 42 -30.31 -29.69 -7.09
C GLY A 42 -30.07 -29.11 -8.49
N LEU A 43 -31.15 -28.68 -9.11
CA LEU A 43 -31.15 -27.84 -10.30
C LEU A 43 -32.15 -26.70 -10.14
N LEU A 44 -31.92 -25.62 -10.88
CA LEU A 44 -32.87 -24.53 -11.09
C LEU A 44 -33.46 -24.66 -12.48
N ALA A 45 -34.78 -24.50 -12.58
CA ALA A 45 -35.49 -24.44 -13.85
C ALA A 45 -36.18 -23.09 -13.98
N GLY A 46 -35.90 -22.40 -15.09
CA GLY A 46 -36.58 -21.16 -15.46
C GLY A 46 -37.66 -21.41 -16.49
N LEU A 47 -38.87 -20.95 -16.21
CA LEU A 47 -40.06 -21.22 -17.02
C LEU A 47 -40.42 -20.06 -17.95
N LYS A 48 -41.21 -20.37 -19.00
CA LYS A 48 -41.81 -19.37 -19.89
C LYS A 48 -42.82 -18.47 -19.16
N SER A 49 -43.39 -18.92 -18.05
CA SER A 49 -44.25 -18.09 -17.17
C SER A 49 -43.47 -17.03 -16.37
N GLY A 50 -42.14 -17.04 -16.40
CA GLY A 50 -41.30 -16.18 -15.57
C GLY A 50 -41.03 -16.76 -14.17
N GLU A 51 -41.58 -17.92 -13.84
CA GLU A 51 -41.28 -18.59 -12.58
C GLU A 51 -39.91 -19.28 -12.60
N VAL A 52 -39.13 -19.13 -11.53
CA VAL A 52 -37.94 -19.94 -11.26
C VAL A 52 -38.25 -20.91 -10.14
N VAL A 53 -38.06 -22.20 -10.41
CA VAL A 53 -38.23 -23.27 -9.41
C VAL A 53 -36.91 -23.98 -9.14
N LYS A 54 -36.74 -24.41 -7.90
CA LYS A 54 -35.64 -25.26 -7.46
C LYS A 54 -36.13 -26.68 -7.29
N ILE A 55 -35.46 -27.62 -7.92
CA ILE A 55 -35.80 -29.04 -7.89
C ILE A 55 -34.62 -29.79 -7.30
N PHE A 56 -34.89 -30.65 -6.33
CA PHE A 56 -33.91 -31.59 -5.78
C PHE A 56 -34.29 -33.00 -6.20
N ILE A 57 -33.31 -33.84 -6.53
CA ILE A 57 -33.61 -35.17 -7.04
C ILE A 57 -34.28 -36.09 -6.00
N ASP A 58 -34.04 -35.86 -4.70
CA ASP A 58 -34.70 -36.56 -3.60
C ASP A 58 -36.09 -36.01 -3.28
N ASN A 59 -36.40 -34.77 -3.66
CA ASN A 59 -37.68 -34.11 -3.38
C ASN A 59 -38.66 -34.20 -4.57
N PRO A 60 -39.88 -34.76 -4.39
CA PRO A 60 -40.85 -34.83 -5.48
C PRO A 60 -41.49 -33.48 -5.81
N PHE A 61 -41.39 -32.49 -4.92
CA PHE A 61 -42.05 -31.19 -5.10
C PHE A 61 -41.05 -30.11 -5.56
N PRO A 62 -41.29 -29.45 -6.71
CA PRO A 62 -40.57 -28.23 -7.09
C PRO A 62 -40.80 -27.12 -6.05
N ILE A 63 -39.75 -26.38 -5.71
CA ILE A 63 -39.79 -25.31 -4.72
C ILE A 63 -39.72 -23.97 -5.45
N PRO A 64 -40.76 -23.12 -5.42
CA PRO A 64 -40.73 -21.80 -6.04
C PRO A 64 -39.67 -20.90 -5.38
N VAL A 65 -38.83 -20.27 -6.21
CA VAL A 65 -37.75 -19.38 -5.76
C VAL A 65 -38.19 -17.93 -5.94
N VAL A 66 -38.45 -17.53 -7.19
CA VAL A 66 -38.84 -16.16 -7.57
C VAL A 66 -39.85 -16.23 -8.71
N GLN A 67 -40.83 -15.34 -8.69
CA GLN A 67 -41.73 -15.08 -9.82
C GLN A 67 -41.29 -13.79 -10.53
N HIS A 68 -40.79 -13.92 -11.76
CA HIS A 68 -40.44 -12.80 -12.62
C HIS A 68 -41.61 -12.46 -13.56
N THR A 69 -41.61 -11.24 -14.11
CA THR A 69 -42.71 -10.71 -14.93
C THR A 69 -42.71 -11.23 -16.37
N SER A 70 -41.55 -11.65 -16.87
CA SER A 70 -41.35 -12.03 -18.27
C SER A 70 -40.72 -13.42 -18.38
N ALA A 71 -40.81 -14.04 -19.57
CA ALA A 71 -40.26 -15.38 -19.76
C ALA A 71 -38.75 -15.41 -19.52
N ILE A 72 -38.28 -16.44 -18.81
CA ILE A 72 -36.86 -16.58 -18.50
C ILE A 72 -36.10 -17.08 -19.72
N ARG A 73 -35.00 -16.41 -20.06
CA ARG A 73 -34.07 -16.82 -21.13
C ARG A 73 -32.89 -17.60 -20.56
N CYS A 74 -32.24 -17.07 -19.52
CA CYS A 74 -31.22 -17.78 -18.77
C CYS A 74 -31.16 -17.30 -17.33
N LEU A 75 -30.53 -18.08 -16.47
CA LEU A 75 -30.35 -17.74 -15.06
C LEU A 75 -29.04 -18.32 -14.53
N ASP A 76 -28.52 -17.72 -13.48
CA ASP A 76 -27.42 -18.27 -12.73
C ASP A 76 -27.51 -17.93 -11.24
N LEU A 77 -26.88 -18.77 -10.42
CA LEU A 77 -26.92 -18.65 -8.96
C LEU A 77 -25.52 -18.33 -8.43
N SER A 78 -25.46 -17.42 -7.46
CA SER A 78 -24.21 -17.02 -6.82
C SER A 78 -23.54 -18.17 -6.04
N CYS A 79 -22.25 -18.03 -5.72
CA CYS A 79 -21.47 -19.12 -5.11
C CYS A 79 -21.97 -19.51 -3.71
N THR A 80 -22.49 -18.56 -2.94
CA THR A 80 -23.15 -18.80 -1.64
C THR A 80 -24.64 -19.12 -1.75
N ARG A 81 -25.19 -19.12 -2.97
CA ARG A 81 -26.58 -19.43 -3.28
C ARG A 81 -27.60 -18.44 -2.70
N ARG A 82 -27.16 -17.22 -2.38
CA ARG A 82 -28.00 -16.15 -1.81
C ARG A 82 -28.58 -15.22 -2.87
N ARG A 83 -27.96 -15.13 -4.05
CA ARG A 83 -28.41 -14.24 -5.12
C ARG A 83 -28.64 -14.99 -6.41
N LEU A 84 -29.75 -14.68 -7.06
CA LEU A 84 -30.18 -15.26 -8.33
C LEU A 84 -30.15 -14.18 -9.40
N ALA A 85 -29.38 -14.38 -10.46
CA ALA A 85 -29.40 -13.53 -11.64
C ALA A 85 -30.27 -14.18 -12.72
N ILE A 86 -31.11 -13.39 -13.35
CA ILE A 86 -32.02 -13.81 -14.42
C ILE A 86 -31.83 -12.87 -15.61
N VAL A 87 -31.84 -13.43 -16.81
CA VAL A 87 -32.04 -12.67 -18.04
C VAL A 87 -33.38 -13.08 -18.63
N ASP A 88 -34.22 -12.09 -18.92
CA ASP A 88 -35.55 -12.31 -19.49
C ASP A 88 -35.55 -12.31 -21.04
N GLU A 89 -36.74 -12.51 -21.62
CA GLU A 89 -36.93 -12.44 -23.08
C GLU A 89 -36.76 -11.03 -23.66
N LEU A 90 -37.02 -9.99 -22.84
CA LEU A 90 -36.88 -8.56 -23.18
C LEU A 90 -35.42 -8.08 -23.12
N SER A 91 -34.48 -8.98 -22.85
CA SER A 91 -33.05 -8.70 -22.73
C SER A 91 -32.70 -7.81 -21.53
N THR A 92 -33.45 -7.96 -20.43
CA THR A 92 -33.17 -7.33 -19.13
C THR A 92 -32.48 -8.34 -18.23
N VAL A 93 -31.40 -7.93 -17.57
CA VAL A 93 -30.79 -8.69 -16.47
C VAL A 93 -31.34 -8.16 -15.14
N VAL A 94 -31.81 -9.06 -14.28
CA VAL A 94 -32.31 -8.73 -12.95
C VAL A 94 -31.66 -9.65 -11.92
N VAL A 95 -31.22 -9.09 -10.81
CA VAL A 95 -30.69 -9.85 -9.67
C VAL A 95 -31.68 -9.78 -8.52
N TYR A 96 -32.01 -10.94 -7.97
CA TYR A 96 -32.87 -11.11 -6.81
C TYR A 96 -32.09 -11.66 -5.63
N ASP A 97 -32.46 -11.23 -4.42
CA ASP A 97 -32.13 -11.96 -3.21
C ASP A 97 -33.03 -13.20 -3.10
N VAL A 98 -32.44 -14.37 -2.89
CA VAL A 98 -33.17 -15.65 -2.86
C VAL A 98 -34.04 -15.80 -1.61
N GLN A 99 -33.67 -15.16 -0.49
CA GLN A 99 -34.39 -15.25 0.77
C GLN A 99 -35.52 -14.22 0.84
N THR A 100 -35.21 -12.95 0.57
CA THR A 100 -36.20 -11.87 0.67
C THR A 100 -37.06 -11.74 -0.59
N ARG A 101 -36.61 -12.31 -1.73
CA ARG A 101 -37.22 -12.17 -3.06
C ARG A 101 -37.23 -10.72 -3.57
N GLU A 102 -36.47 -9.84 -2.93
CA GLU A 102 -36.34 -8.45 -3.35
C GLU A 102 -35.39 -8.33 -4.54
N LYS A 103 -35.69 -7.35 -5.39
CA LYS A 103 -34.88 -7.01 -6.55
C LYS A 103 -33.71 -6.12 -6.12
N LEU A 104 -32.50 -6.63 -6.29
CA LEU A 104 -31.25 -5.96 -5.89
C LEU A 104 -30.66 -5.11 -7.02
N TYR A 105 -30.79 -5.56 -8.27
CA TYR A 105 -30.15 -4.90 -9.40
C TYR A 105 -30.92 -5.17 -10.70
N GLU A 106 -30.84 -4.21 -11.63
CA GLU A 106 -31.40 -4.31 -12.98
C GLU A 106 -30.52 -3.59 -13.99
N ASP A 107 -30.36 -4.19 -15.17
CA ASP A 107 -29.82 -3.52 -16.35
C ASP A 107 -30.42 -4.10 -17.63
N LYS A 108 -30.24 -3.42 -18.75
CA LYS A 108 -30.78 -3.80 -20.06
C LYS A 108 -29.69 -4.29 -21.00
N ASN A 109 -30.11 -4.86 -22.13
CA ASN A 109 -29.26 -5.36 -23.21
C ASN A 109 -28.43 -6.60 -22.83
N ALA A 110 -28.98 -7.49 -22.02
CA ALA A 110 -28.35 -8.75 -21.65
C ALA A 110 -28.97 -9.93 -22.40
N ASN A 111 -28.15 -10.85 -22.87
CA ASN A 111 -28.54 -12.11 -23.52
C ASN A 111 -28.14 -13.34 -22.69
N SER A 112 -27.00 -13.26 -21.99
CA SER A 112 -26.44 -14.31 -21.16
C SER A 112 -25.87 -13.73 -19.87
N VAL A 113 -25.89 -14.51 -18.79
CA VAL A 113 -25.42 -14.11 -17.47
C VAL A 113 -24.70 -15.26 -16.77
N ALA A 114 -23.64 -14.94 -16.03
CA ALA A 114 -22.95 -15.89 -15.15
C ALA A 114 -22.37 -15.20 -13.91
N TRP A 115 -22.50 -15.85 -12.76
CA TRP A 115 -21.84 -15.43 -11.53
C TRP A 115 -20.38 -15.88 -11.49
N ASN A 116 -19.55 -15.12 -10.80
CA ASN A 116 -18.21 -15.57 -10.46
C ASN A 116 -18.27 -16.69 -9.42
N SER A 117 -17.71 -17.84 -9.77
CA SER A 117 -17.65 -19.00 -8.88
C SER A 117 -16.78 -18.80 -7.63
N VAL A 118 -15.92 -17.77 -7.60
CA VAL A 118 -15.02 -17.46 -6.47
C VAL A 118 -15.49 -16.23 -5.69
N LEU A 119 -16.02 -15.21 -6.37
CA LEU A 119 -16.42 -13.94 -5.77
C LEU A 119 -17.96 -13.77 -5.81
N GLU A 120 -18.59 -13.86 -4.65
CA GLU A 120 -20.06 -13.81 -4.50
C GLU A 120 -20.70 -12.54 -5.10
N ASP A 121 -20.03 -11.40 -4.95
CA ASP A 121 -20.57 -10.10 -5.35
C ASP A 121 -20.27 -9.73 -6.82
N GLN A 122 -19.71 -10.65 -7.62
CA GLN A 122 -19.34 -10.35 -9.00
C GLN A 122 -20.15 -11.16 -10.01
N LEU A 123 -20.80 -10.43 -10.90
CA LEU A 123 -21.67 -10.90 -11.97
C LEU A 123 -21.11 -10.40 -13.30
N CYS A 124 -21.10 -11.28 -14.31
CA CYS A 124 -20.85 -10.86 -15.68
C CYS A 124 -22.02 -11.24 -16.57
N TYR A 125 -22.40 -10.34 -17.46
CA TYR A 125 -23.41 -10.59 -18.48
C TYR A 125 -22.95 -10.01 -19.81
N SER A 126 -23.44 -10.57 -20.91
CA SER A 126 -23.18 -10.03 -22.23
C SER A 126 -24.44 -9.87 -23.05
N GLY A 127 -24.41 -8.90 -23.97
CA GLY A 127 -25.43 -8.67 -24.98
C GLY A 127 -25.07 -7.44 -25.82
N LYS A 128 -25.63 -7.37 -27.04
CA LYS A 128 -25.30 -6.34 -28.06
C LYS A 128 -23.79 -6.12 -28.24
N ASP A 129 -23.03 -7.22 -28.35
CA ASP A 129 -21.55 -7.22 -28.49
C ASP A 129 -20.80 -6.46 -27.39
N GLN A 130 -21.38 -6.42 -26.19
CA GLN A 130 -20.76 -5.87 -25.00
C GLN A 130 -20.72 -6.90 -23.87
N LEU A 131 -19.60 -6.94 -23.18
CA LEU A 131 -19.41 -7.59 -21.89
C LEU A 131 -19.60 -6.55 -20.78
N CYS A 132 -20.45 -6.88 -19.82
CA CYS A 132 -20.73 -6.05 -18.67
C CYS A 132 -20.30 -6.79 -17.39
N ILE A 133 -19.47 -6.13 -16.58
CA ILE A 133 -18.90 -6.66 -15.35
C ILE A 133 -19.42 -5.81 -14.19
N LYS A 134 -20.23 -6.43 -13.33
CA LYS A 134 -20.82 -5.80 -12.16
C LYS A 134 -20.22 -6.42 -10.91
N THR A 135 -19.56 -5.60 -10.09
CA THR A 135 -18.94 -6.02 -8.82
C THR A 135 -19.54 -5.21 -7.69
N GLY A 136 -20.21 -5.86 -6.74
CA GLY A 136 -20.88 -5.24 -5.59
C GLY A 136 -21.76 -4.06 -6.02
N ASP A 137 -21.67 -2.96 -5.28
CA ASP A 137 -22.41 -1.71 -5.57
C ASP A 137 -21.70 -0.79 -6.56
N PHE A 138 -20.59 -1.22 -7.16
CA PHE A 138 -19.81 -0.36 -8.03
C PHE A 138 -20.44 -0.16 -9.42
N PRO A 139 -20.11 0.94 -10.11
CA PRO A 139 -20.51 1.13 -11.50
C PRO A 139 -20.08 -0.04 -12.38
N VAL A 140 -20.98 -0.45 -13.28
CA VAL A 140 -20.75 -1.52 -14.25
C VAL A 140 -19.62 -1.12 -15.19
N HIS A 141 -18.64 -2.01 -15.34
CA HIS A 141 -17.62 -1.86 -16.37
C HIS A 141 -18.11 -2.52 -17.66
N ARG A 142 -18.05 -1.80 -18.79
CA ARG A 142 -18.50 -2.30 -20.09
C ARG A 142 -17.32 -2.36 -21.05
N GLU A 143 -17.16 -3.48 -21.71
CA GLU A 143 -16.09 -3.73 -22.67
C GLU A 143 -16.68 -4.34 -23.95
N LYS A 144 -16.09 -4.06 -25.12
CA LYS A 144 -16.57 -4.66 -26.37
C LYS A 144 -16.16 -6.12 -26.40
N LEU A 145 -17.14 -7.00 -26.56
CA LEU A 145 -16.90 -8.43 -26.66
C LEU A 145 -18.03 -9.10 -27.44
N GLN A 146 -17.66 -9.93 -28.41
CA GLN A 146 -18.61 -10.75 -29.14
C GLN A 146 -18.86 -12.09 -28.42
N GLY A 147 -20.11 -12.53 -28.42
CA GLY A 147 -20.52 -13.83 -27.88
C GLY A 147 -21.24 -13.80 -26.53
N PHE A 148 -21.47 -14.99 -26.00
CA PHE A 148 -22.25 -15.24 -24.78
C PHE A 148 -21.33 -15.58 -23.61
N VAL A 149 -21.51 -14.90 -22.49
CA VAL A 149 -20.85 -15.26 -21.24
C VAL A 149 -21.47 -16.57 -20.74
N VAL A 150 -20.66 -17.62 -20.63
CA VAL A 150 -21.11 -18.94 -20.17
C VAL A 150 -20.64 -19.27 -18.75
N GLY A 151 -19.59 -18.58 -18.27
CA GLY A 151 -19.07 -18.83 -16.94
C GLY A 151 -17.98 -17.83 -16.55
N VAL A 152 -17.81 -17.66 -15.24
CA VAL A 152 -16.76 -16.80 -14.66
C VAL A 152 -16.09 -17.54 -13.51
N ARG A 153 -14.76 -17.53 -13.49
CA ARG A 153 -13.97 -18.09 -12.40
C ARG A 153 -12.76 -17.23 -12.10
N GLY A 154 -12.76 -16.60 -10.92
CA GLY A 154 -11.68 -15.71 -10.51
C GLY A 154 -11.58 -14.53 -11.49
N SER A 155 -10.42 -14.32 -12.08
CA SER A 155 -10.15 -13.26 -13.07
C SER A 155 -10.48 -13.64 -14.52
N LYS A 156 -11.01 -14.83 -14.78
CA LYS A 156 -11.28 -15.32 -16.15
C LYS A 156 -12.77 -15.42 -16.43
N ILE A 157 -13.19 -14.82 -17.54
CA ILE A 157 -14.52 -14.96 -18.12
C ILE A 157 -14.43 -15.87 -19.35
N PHE A 158 -15.33 -16.83 -19.43
CA PHE A 158 -15.46 -17.74 -20.57
C PHE A 158 -16.62 -17.30 -21.45
N CYS A 159 -16.32 -17.07 -22.71
CA CYS A 159 -17.24 -16.50 -23.68
C CYS A 159 -17.34 -17.40 -24.91
N LEU A 160 -18.55 -17.87 -25.21
CA LEU A 160 -18.84 -18.69 -26.37
C LEU A 160 -19.22 -17.79 -27.55
N HIS A 161 -18.44 -17.85 -28.63
CA HIS A 161 -18.72 -17.16 -29.88
C HIS A 161 -18.75 -18.17 -31.02
N TYR A 162 -19.92 -18.37 -31.62
CA TYR A 162 -20.18 -19.47 -32.56
C TYR A 162 -19.81 -20.84 -31.96
N LEU A 163 -18.71 -21.45 -32.42
CA LEU A 163 -18.19 -22.74 -31.95
C LEU A 163 -16.88 -22.60 -31.16
N ALA A 164 -16.39 -21.36 -30.95
CA ALA A 164 -15.13 -21.08 -30.28
C ALA A 164 -15.37 -20.59 -28.84
N MET A 165 -14.62 -21.16 -27.90
CA MET A 165 -14.59 -20.70 -26.51
C MET A 165 -13.41 -19.75 -26.30
N ASN A 166 -13.72 -18.47 -26.10
CA ASN A 166 -12.74 -17.44 -25.81
C ASN A 166 -12.63 -17.21 -24.30
N THR A 167 -11.42 -16.92 -23.83
CA THR A 167 -11.18 -16.55 -22.43
C THR A 167 -10.74 -15.09 -22.36
N VAL A 168 -11.45 -14.30 -21.57
CA VAL A 168 -11.16 -12.88 -21.34
C VAL A 168 -10.67 -12.70 -19.91
N ASN A 169 -9.56 -12.00 -19.73
CA ASN A 169 -9.05 -11.67 -18.40
C ASN A 169 -9.65 -10.34 -17.94
N VAL A 170 -10.19 -10.33 -16.73
CA VAL A 170 -10.79 -9.14 -16.13
C VAL A 170 -9.75 -8.46 -15.23
N PRO A 171 -9.37 -7.21 -15.52
CA PRO A 171 -8.52 -6.44 -14.62
C PRO A 171 -9.29 -6.14 -13.32
N GLN A 172 -8.74 -6.56 -12.19
CA GLN A 172 -9.39 -6.40 -10.88
C GLN A 172 -8.94 -5.14 -10.12
N SER A 173 -7.89 -4.45 -10.59
CA SER A 173 -7.32 -3.27 -9.91
C SER A 173 -8.35 -2.18 -9.64
N ALA A 174 -9.22 -1.88 -10.59
CA ALA A 174 -10.27 -0.87 -10.43
C ALA A 174 -11.29 -1.23 -9.33
N ALA A 175 -11.60 -2.52 -9.16
CA ALA A 175 -12.47 -2.98 -8.09
C ALA A 175 -11.75 -2.88 -6.73
N VAL A 176 -10.47 -3.24 -6.66
CA VAL A 176 -9.65 -3.11 -5.45
C VAL A 176 -9.58 -1.67 -4.97
N TYR A 177 -9.26 -0.70 -5.85
CA TYR A 177 -9.22 0.72 -5.46
C TYR A 177 -10.55 1.21 -4.89
N ARG A 178 -11.68 0.84 -5.52
CA ARG A 178 -13.01 1.21 -5.02
C ARG A 178 -13.34 0.58 -3.66
N TYR A 179 -12.88 -0.64 -3.39
CA TYR A 179 -13.04 -1.25 -2.07
C TYR A 179 -12.16 -0.57 -1.01
N ILE A 180 -10.94 -0.16 -1.38
CA ILE A 180 -10.02 0.60 -0.52
C ILE A 180 -10.62 1.97 -0.15
N GLU A 181 -11.15 2.71 -1.13
CA GLU A 181 -11.81 4.01 -0.91
C GLU A 181 -12.99 3.90 0.08
N LYS A 182 -13.75 2.80 0.01
CA LYS A 182 -14.84 2.49 0.95
C LYS A 182 -14.39 1.90 2.28
N LYS A 183 -13.07 1.71 2.50
CA LYS A 183 -12.48 1.07 3.69
C LYS A 183 -12.94 -0.37 3.92
N LEU A 184 -13.33 -1.08 2.86
CA LEU A 184 -13.75 -2.49 2.90
C LEU A 184 -12.55 -3.40 2.59
N PHE A 185 -11.55 -3.40 3.47
CA PHE A 185 -10.29 -4.11 3.26
C PHE A 185 -10.41 -5.64 3.12
N PRO A 186 -11.27 -6.35 3.88
CA PRO A 186 -11.43 -7.79 3.72
C PRO A 186 -11.92 -8.19 2.31
N ASP A 187 -12.82 -7.39 1.73
CA ASP A 187 -13.35 -7.66 0.39
C ASP A 187 -12.34 -7.23 -0.69
N ALA A 188 -11.62 -6.12 -0.48
CA ALA A 188 -10.49 -5.74 -1.33
C ALA A 188 -9.45 -6.87 -1.41
N TYR A 189 -9.13 -7.52 -0.28
CA TYR A 189 -8.19 -8.64 -0.23
C TYR A 189 -8.69 -9.86 -1.02
N LYS A 190 -9.97 -10.23 -0.89
CA LYS A 190 -10.57 -11.33 -1.67
C LYS A 190 -10.45 -11.06 -3.17
N VAL A 191 -10.71 -9.82 -3.59
CA VAL A 191 -10.60 -9.42 -5.00
C VAL A 191 -9.16 -9.43 -5.47
N ALA A 192 -8.23 -8.90 -4.67
CA ALA A 192 -6.80 -8.89 -4.98
C ALA A 192 -6.24 -10.32 -5.15
N CYS A 193 -6.73 -11.29 -4.36
CA CYS A 193 -6.37 -12.71 -4.49
C CYS A 193 -6.72 -13.32 -5.86
N MET A 194 -7.66 -12.74 -6.62
CA MET A 194 -8.00 -13.22 -7.97
C MET A 194 -6.94 -12.85 -9.03
N GLY A 195 -6.05 -11.91 -8.70
CA GLY A 195 -4.97 -11.45 -9.56
C GLY A 195 -5.00 -9.94 -9.73
N VAL A 196 -4.05 -9.26 -9.10
CA VAL A 196 -3.72 -7.85 -9.29
C VAL A 196 -2.19 -7.70 -9.29
N THR A 197 -1.71 -6.52 -9.66
CA THR A 197 -0.27 -6.24 -9.73
C THR A 197 0.36 -6.16 -8.33
N ASP A 198 1.68 -6.32 -8.24
CA ASP A 198 2.40 -6.17 -6.96
C ASP A 198 2.28 -4.75 -6.40
N SER A 199 2.18 -3.73 -7.27
CA SER A 199 1.88 -2.35 -6.87
C SER A 199 0.49 -2.21 -6.24
N ASP A 200 -0.53 -2.89 -6.77
CA ASP A 200 -1.88 -2.86 -6.19
C ASP A 200 -1.91 -3.57 -4.83
N TRP A 201 -1.16 -4.66 -4.69
CA TRP A 201 -0.97 -5.35 -3.41
C TRP A 201 -0.28 -4.47 -2.38
N HIS A 202 0.79 -3.77 -2.78
CA HIS A 202 1.49 -2.85 -1.90
C HIS A 202 0.57 -1.70 -1.45
N LEU A 203 -0.22 -1.12 -2.37
CA LEU A 203 -1.20 -0.09 -2.02
C LEU A 203 -2.25 -0.62 -1.02
N LEU A 204 -2.84 -1.80 -1.28
CA LEU A 204 -3.78 -2.42 -0.34
C LEU A 204 -3.16 -2.63 1.05
N ALA A 205 -1.91 -3.11 1.09
CA ALA A 205 -1.19 -3.38 2.33
C ALA A 205 -0.93 -2.10 3.14
N VAL A 206 -0.52 -1.04 2.45
CA VAL A 206 -0.31 0.29 3.02
C VAL A 206 -1.62 0.90 3.54
N GLU A 207 -2.66 0.94 2.71
CA GLU A 207 -3.93 1.61 3.07
C GLU A 207 -4.63 0.88 4.22
N SER A 208 -4.55 -0.46 4.24
CA SER A 208 -5.05 -1.24 5.38
C SER A 208 -4.23 -1.01 6.66
N LEU A 209 -2.91 -0.83 6.56
CA LEU A 209 -2.07 -0.46 7.72
C LEU A 209 -2.48 0.90 8.28
N MET A 210 -2.63 1.90 7.42
CA MET A 210 -3.02 3.26 7.81
C MET A 210 -4.43 3.30 8.43
N ALA A 211 -5.33 2.42 7.98
CA ALA A 211 -6.67 2.27 8.57
C ALA A 211 -6.71 1.42 9.86
N GLY A 212 -5.59 0.80 10.26
CA GLY A 212 -5.49 -0.03 11.46
C GLY A 212 -5.93 -1.49 11.28
N GLU A 213 -6.20 -1.92 10.05
CA GLU A 213 -6.58 -3.30 9.67
C GLU A 213 -5.34 -4.19 9.50
N LEU A 214 -4.71 -4.52 10.63
CA LEU A 214 -3.42 -5.23 10.67
C LEU A 214 -3.46 -6.62 10.03
N GLU A 215 -4.59 -7.34 10.13
CA GLU A 215 -4.74 -8.69 9.57
C GLU A 215 -4.66 -8.70 8.04
N VAL A 216 -5.38 -7.77 7.39
CA VAL A 216 -5.36 -7.66 5.92
C VAL A 216 -4.00 -7.15 5.46
N SER A 217 -3.46 -6.15 6.18
CA SER A 217 -2.16 -5.56 5.88
C SER A 217 -1.03 -6.59 5.93
N GLU A 218 -0.95 -7.39 7.01
CA GLU A 218 0.07 -8.43 7.15
C GLU A 218 -0.01 -9.45 6.01
N ARG A 219 -1.21 -9.96 5.72
CA ARG A 219 -1.39 -10.94 4.64
C ARG A 219 -1.02 -10.38 3.27
N ALA A 220 -1.26 -9.09 3.05
CA ALA A 220 -0.87 -8.40 1.83
C ALA A 220 0.66 -8.21 1.76
N PHE A 221 1.32 -7.76 2.84
CA PHE A 221 2.78 -7.62 2.87
C PHE A 221 3.54 -8.95 2.80
N ILE A 222 3.02 -10.03 3.39
CA ILE A 222 3.56 -11.39 3.22
C ILE A 222 3.58 -11.78 1.74
N ARG A 223 2.52 -11.43 1.00
CA ARG A 223 2.42 -11.72 -0.42
C ARG A 223 3.41 -10.89 -1.26
N VAL A 224 3.56 -9.60 -0.95
CA VAL A 224 4.54 -8.71 -1.58
C VAL A 224 5.98 -9.04 -1.15
N ARG A 225 6.15 -9.78 -0.04
CA ARG A 225 7.43 -10.13 0.60
C ARG A 225 8.18 -8.92 1.14
N ASP A 226 7.45 -7.91 1.61
CA ASP A 226 8.07 -6.74 2.24
C ASP A 226 8.29 -6.97 3.74
N ILE A 227 9.48 -7.49 4.07
CA ILE A 227 9.85 -7.89 5.43
C ILE A 227 9.82 -6.71 6.41
N LYS A 228 10.12 -5.49 5.92
CA LYS A 228 10.19 -4.29 6.78
C LYS A 228 8.82 -3.96 7.37
N TYR A 229 7.78 -3.98 6.54
CA TYR A 229 6.41 -3.74 7.00
C TYR A 229 5.86 -4.90 7.84
N ILE A 230 6.27 -6.14 7.57
CA ILE A 230 5.86 -7.29 8.39
C ILE A 230 6.40 -7.16 9.82
N ASP A 231 7.69 -6.82 9.97
CA ASP A 231 8.30 -6.58 11.29
C ASP A 231 7.60 -5.42 12.02
N LEU A 232 7.33 -4.32 11.31
CA LEU A 232 6.57 -3.20 11.85
C LEU A 232 5.20 -3.62 12.37
N ILE A 233 4.44 -4.43 11.61
CA ILE A 233 3.13 -4.93 12.04
C ILE A 233 3.24 -5.83 13.27
N HIS A 234 4.28 -6.67 13.35
CA HIS A 234 4.53 -7.49 14.54
C HIS A 234 4.84 -6.64 15.78
N ARG A 235 5.62 -5.57 15.62
CA ARG A 235 5.87 -4.59 16.69
C ARG A 235 4.60 -3.85 17.11
N ILE A 236 3.76 -3.43 16.16
CA ILE A 236 2.44 -2.80 16.45
C ILE A 236 1.56 -3.76 17.26
N ARG A 237 1.45 -5.03 16.83
CA ARG A 237 0.66 -6.03 17.56
C ARG A 237 1.17 -6.28 18.96
N ALA A 238 2.49 -6.30 19.15
CA ALA A 238 3.09 -6.45 20.48
C ALA A 238 2.79 -5.23 21.37
N ALA A 239 2.90 -4.02 20.81
CA ALA A 239 2.63 -2.77 21.52
C ALA A 239 1.15 -2.62 21.92
N ARG A 240 0.21 -3.00 21.05
CA ARG A 240 -1.23 -2.99 21.36
C ARG A 240 -1.65 -3.90 22.52
N LYS A 241 -0.84 -4.88 22.89
CA LYS A 241 -1.09 -5.70 24.10
C LYS A 241 -0.83 -4.94 25.40
N VAL A 242 -0.06 -3.86 25.34
CA VAL A 242 0.26 -3.01 26.48
C VAL A 242 -0.75 -1.84 26.53
N PRO A 243 -1.46 -1.64 27.66
CA PRO A 243 -2.37 -0.50 27.81
C PRO A 243 -1.60 0.84 27.74
N GLY A 244 -2.03 1.75 26.86
CA GLY A 244 -1.41 3.07 26.68
C GLY A 244 -0.47 3.22 25.49
N SER A 245 -0.41 2.25 24.59
CA SER A 245 0.35 2.36 23.34
C SER A 245 -0.24 3.43 22.40
N ASP A 246 0.61 4.34 21.93
CA ASP A 246 0.25 5.31 20.90
C ASP A 246 0.56 4.75 19.51
N ASP A 247 -0.49 4.43 18.74
CA ASP A 247 -0.39 3.94 17.37
C ASP A 247 0.22 4.98 16.41
N SER A 248 0.27 6.27 16.81
CA SER A 248 0.81 7.36 16.00
C SER A 248 2.31 7.21 15.69
N ILE A 249 3.08 6.61 16.61
CA ILE A 249 4.52 6.38 16.41
C ILE A 249 4.74 5.39 15.28
N PHE A 250 3.98 4.31 15.27
CA PHE A 250 4.10 3.27 14.25
C PHE A 250 3.53 3.72 12.90
N LEU A 251 2.49 4.56 12.92
CA LEU A 251 1.97 5.20 11.72
C LEU A 251 3.05 6.07 11.06
N ALA A 252 3.80 6.85 11.84
CA ALA A 252 4.90 7.64 11.31
C ALA A 252 6.01 6.78 10.70
N GLU A 253 6.35 5.65 11.32
CA GLU A 253 7.32 4.71 10.76
C GLU A 253 6.84 4.10 9.43
N ALA A 254 5.54 3.76 9.33
CA ALA A 254 4.94 3.28 8.09
C ALA A 254 5.02 4.33 6.96
N VAL A 255 4.75 5.60 7.27
CA VAL A 255 4.88 6.74 6.34
C VAL A 255 6.35 7.00 5.97
N ALA A 256 7.28 6.80 6.91
CA ALA A 256 8.71 6.94 6.64
C ALA A 256 9.19 5.88 5.65
N TYR A 257 8.71 4.63 5.75
CA TYR A 257 9.03 3.58 4.77
C TYR A 257 8.50 3.86 3.36
N GLN A 258 7.45 4.68 3.21
CA GLN A 258 6.98 5.15 1.90
C GLN A 258 7.87 6.24 1.27
N GLY A 259 8.83 6.78 2.04
CA GLY A 259 9.67 7.91 1.63
C GLY A 259 9.07 9.28 1.95
N SER A 260 7.88 9.34 2.56
CA SER A 260 7.20 10.59 2.94
C SER A 260 7.70 11.12 4.28
N PHE A 261 9.01 11.37 4.38
CA PHE A 261 9.67 11.73 5.66
C PHE A 261 9.12 13.02 6.29
N ALA A 262 8.74 14.00 5.48
CA ALA A 262 8.17 15.26 5.96
C ALA A 262 6.88 15.02 6.78
N GLU A 263 6.00 14.16 6.27
CA GLU A 263 4.75 13.82 6.94
C GLU A 263 4.99 12.92 8.15
N ALA A 264 5.93 11.96 8.05
CA ALA A 264 6.35 11.14 9.19
C ALA A 264 6.88 12.00 10.35
N GLY A 265 7.74 12.98 10.06
CA GLY A 265 8.26 13.91 11.06
C GLY A 265 7.14 14.73 11.72
N ARG A 266 6.16 15.21 10.93
CA ARG A 266 5.00 15.94 11.45
C ARG A 266 4.15 15.08 12.40
N ILE A 267 3.95 13.81 12.07
CA ILE A 267 3.21 12.86 12.93
C ILE A 267 3.97 12.63 14.24
N LEU A 268 5.29 12.41 14.19
CA LEU A 268 6.12 12.19 15.39
C LEU A 268 6.16 13.40 16.33
N THR A 269 6.29 14.61 15.78
CA THR A 269 6.25 15.85 16.57
C THR A 269 4.88 16.04 17.23
N LYS A 270 3.79 15.73 16.52
CA LYS A 270 2.43 15.77 17.09
C LYS A 270 2.19 14.70 18.16
N ALA A 271 2.81 13.54 18.02
CA ALA A 271 2.79 12.46 19.02
C ALA A 271 3.66 12.77 20.26
N GLY A 272 4.28 13.95 20.33
CA GLY A 272 5.14 14.34 21.45
C GLY A 272 6.48 13.61 21.50
N ARG A 273 6.91 13.01 20.39
CA ARG A 273 8.17 12.26 20.26
C ARG A 273 9.10 12.87 19.20
N PRO A 274 9.56 14.13 19.39
CA PRO A 274 10.50 14.77 18.46
C PRO A 274 11.88 14.09 18.44
N ASP A 275 12.25 13.37 19.51
CA ASP A 275 13.46 12.55 19.63
C ASP A 275 13.55 11.51 18.49
N LEU A 276 12.46 10.78 18.26
CA LEU A 276 12.39 9.78 17.19
C LEU A 276 12.44 10.43 15.80
N ALA A 277 11.87 11.62 15.65
CA ALA A 277 11.92 12.37 14.39
C ALA A 277 13.35 12.84 14.08
N ILE A 278 14.05 13.40 15.07
CA ILE A 278 15.45 13.85 14.93
C ILE A 278 16.32 12.66 14.56
N LYS A 279 16.17 11.51 15.25
CA LYS A 279 16.91 10.29 14.93
C LYS A 279 16.64 9.82 13.50
N MET A 280 15.37 9.77 13.08
CA MET A 280 14.99 9.40 11.71
C MET A 280 15.66 10.31 10.66
N TYR A 281 15.61 11.63 10.85
CA TYR A 281 16.25 12.57 9.91
C TYR A 281 17.78 12.50 9.94
N SER A 282 18.37 12.21 11.10
CA SER A 282 19.81 11.98 11.25
C SER A 282 20.27 10.75 10.49
N ASP A 283 19.56 9.63 10.64
CA ASP A 283 19.84 8.37 9.93
C ASP A 283 19.72 8.56 8.40
N LEU A 284 18.79 9.41 7.96
CA LEU A 284 18.60 9.79 6.55
C LEU A 284 19.57 10.88 6.07
N LYS A 285 20.45 11.40 6.95
CA LYS A 285 21.40 12.49 6.66
C LYS A 285 20.72 13.80 6.24
N ARG A 286 19.46 13.99 6.63
CA ARG A 286 18.67 15.20 6.41
C ARG A 286 18.87 16.16 7.59
N TRP A 287 20.09 16.68 7.69
CA TRP A 287 20.55 17.47 8.85
C TRP A 287 19.78 18.79 9.05
N GLU A 288 19.34 19.42 7.97
CA GLU A 288 18.55 20.66 8.03
C GLU A 288 17.17 20.43 8.67
N ASP A 289 16.48 19.37 8.25
CA ASP A 289 15.18 19.00 8.81
C ASP A 289 15.30 18.56 10.27
N ALA A 290 16.35 17.80 10.61
CA ALA A 290 16.66 17.42 11.99
C ALA A 290 16.85 18.65 12.89
N ARG A 291 17.63 19.65 12.42
CA ARG A 291 17.84 20.91 13.16
C ARG A 291 16.56 21.73 13.27
N ALA A 292 15.74 21.79 12.22
CA ALA A 292 14.48 22.52 12.26
C ALA A 292 13.55 21.97 13.33
N ILE A 293 13.44 20.64 13.46
CA ILE A 293 12.62 19.99 14.49
C ILE A 293 13.23 20.16 15.88
N ALA A 294 14.54 20.03 16.01
CA ALA A 294 15.24 20.26 17.27
C ALA A 294 15.07 21.70 17.77
N ALA A 295 15.11 22.69 16.86
CA ALA A 295 14.90 24.09 17.19
C ALA A 295 13.43 24.40 17.57
N GLN A 296 12.46 23.75 16.92
CA GLN A 296 11.04 23.89 17.25
C GLN A 296 10.68 23.23 18.58
N SER A 297 11.35 22.13 18.91
CA SER A 297 11.07 21.31 20.09
C SER A 297 11.92 21.76 21.29
N GLN A 298 11.92 23.05 21.63
CA GLN A 298 12.69 23.73 22.72
C GLN A 298 12.72 23.05 24.12
N ALA A 299 12.17 21.84 24.28
CA ALA A 299 12.02 21.05 25.48
C ALA A 299 12.96 19.81 25.61
N MET A 300 13.99 19.64 24.77
CA MET A 300 15.10 18.71 25.08
C MET A 300 16.41 19.48 25.09
N GLU A 301 17.00 19.59 26.28
CA GLU A 301 18.25 20.29 26.58
C GLU A 301 19.35 19.97 25.55
N GLY A 302 20.20 20.94 25.25
CA GLY A 302 21.15 20.97 24.11
C GLY A 302 22.19 19.85 23.99
N MET A 303 22.04 18.74 24.70
CA MET A 303 22.80 17.49 24.54
C MET A 303 22.49 16.82 23.18
N ASP A 304 21.22 16.73 22.77
CA ASP A 304 20.84 16.03 21.53
C ASP A 304 21.27 16.81 20.27
N VAL A 305 21.25 18.15 20.34
CA VAL A 305 21.74 19.02 19.25
C VAL A 305 23.26 18.91 19.08
N ARG A 306 24.02 18.82 20.17
CA ARG A 306 25.47 18.61 20.11
C ARG A 306 25.83 17.23 19.55
N GLU A 307 25.09 16.19 19.92
CA GLU A 307 25.26 14.85 19.36
C GLU A 307 24.91 14.78 17.87
N LEU A 308 23.85 15.48 17.45
CA LEU A 308 23.47 15.64 16.05
C LEU A 308 24.59 16.30 15.23
N ILE A 309 25.13 17.41 15.74
CA ILE A 309 26.21 18.16 15.09
C ILE A 309 27.49 17.31 15.02
N ARG A 310 27.80 16.56 16.08
CA ARG A 310 28.94 15.63 16.08
C ARG A 310 28.78 14.51 15.06
N SER A 311 27.58 13.94 14.94
CA SER A 311 27.28 12.89 13.96
C SER A 311 27.36 13.43 12.53
N GLN A 312 26.91 14.67 12.30
CA GLN A 312 27.05 15.37 11.03
C GLN A 312 28.52 15.63 10.68
N ALA A 313 29.32 16.08 11.64
CA ALA A 313 30.75 16.30 11.46
C ALA A 313 31.48 14.99 11.12
N GLN A 314 31.14 13.89 11.80
CA GLN A 314 31.71 12.58 11.51
C GLN A 314 31.38 12.11 10.08
N TRP A 315 30.13 12.30 9.64
CA TRP A 315 29.74 11.97 8.27
C TRP A 315 30.50 12.78 7.21
N ALA A 316 30.72 14.08 7.46
CA ALA A 316 31.49 14.93 6.55
C ALA A 316 32.97 14.49 6.47
N LEU A 317 33.55 14.02 7.59
CA LEU A 317 34.89 13.41 7.62
C LEU A 317 34.96 12.12 6.79
N ASP A 318 33.98 11.23 6.94
CA ASP A 318 33.95 9.95 6.23
C ASP A 318 33.85 10.14 4.70
N ASN A 319 33.17 11.21 4.25
CA ASN A 319 33.05 11.56 2.84
C ASN A 319 34.22 12.39 2.28
N ARG A 320 35.23 12.70 3.11
CA ARG A 320 36.36 13.56 2.76
C ARG A 320 35.97 15.01 2.43
N ASP A 321 34.83 15.48 2.94
CA ASP A 321 34.45 16.89 2.89
C ASP A 321 35.01 17.61 4.13
N TRP A 322 36.31 17.87 4.09
CA TRP A 322 37.06 18.46 5.19
C TRP A 322 36.60 19.89 5.52
N LYS A 323 36.15 20.64 4.51
CA LYS A 323 35.68 22.02 4.68
C LYS A 323 34.37 22.06 5.45
N ALA A 324 33.40 21.25 5.02
CA ALA A 324 32.13 21.13 5.72
C ALA A 324 32.33 20.59 7.14
N ALA A 325 33.14 19.53 7.32
CA ALA A 325 33.43 18.96 8.63
C ALA A 325 34.01 19.99 9.61
N ALA A 326 34.98 20.77 9.16
CA ALA A 326 35.62 21.78 9.98
C ALA A 326 34.67 22.94 10.33
N SER A 327 33.86 23.41 9.36
CA SER A 327 32.84 24.43 9.60
C SER A 327 31.78 23.98 10.61
N ILE A 328 31.34 22.73 10.52
CA ILE A 328 30.36 22.12 11.45
C ILE A 328 30.94 22.01 12.87
N LEU A 329 32.20 21.58 13.03
CA LEU A 329 32.86 21.49 14.33
C LEU A 329 33.09 22.86 14.98
N VAL A 330 33.40 23.89 14.16
CA VAL A 330 33.50 25.28 14.62
C VAL A 330 32.16 25.79 15.12
N ALA A 331 31.06 25.46 14.44
CA ALA A 331 29.70 25.79 14.91
C ALA A 331 29.31 25.04 16.20
N SER A 332 29.98 23.92 16.51
CA SER A 332 29.79 23.14 17.73
C SER A 332 30.67 23.58 18.91
N GLU A 333 31.51 24.61 18.74
CA GLU A 333 32.54 25.03 19.70
C GLU A 333 33.62 23.95 19.98
N GLU A 334 33.69 22.87 19.19
CA GLU A 334 34.73 21.83 19.28
C GLU A 334 35.99 22.25 18.49
N TYR A 335 36.59 23.39 18.87
CA TYR A 335 37.69 24.01 18.10
C TYR A 335 38.94 23.12 17.97
N GLY A 336 39.28 22.31 18.97
CA GLY A 336 40.48 21.47 18.94
C GLY A 336 40.47 20.47 17.77
N ARG A 337 39.35 19.76 17.58
CA ARG A 337 39.21 18.80 16.47
C ARG A 337 39.14 19.50 15.12
N ALA A 338 38.44 20.64 15.06
CA ALA A 338 38.34 21.44 13.84
C ALA A 338 39.72 21.90 13.34
N VAL A 339 40.57 22.39 14.25
CA VAL A 339 41.94 22.81 13.94
C VAL A 339 42.78 21.64 13.44
N ASP A 340 42.72 20.47 14.09
CA ASP A 340 43.48 19.30 13.66
C ASP A 340 43.11 18.86 12.22
N ILE A 341 41.82 18.94 11.84
CA ILE A 341 41.34 18.67 10.47
C ILE A 341 41.82 19.74 9.48
N MET A 342 41.73 21.03 9.85
CA MET A 342 42.15 22.14 8.97
C MET A 342 43.66 22.13 8.71
N VAL A 343 44.45 21.82 9.74
CA VAL A 343 45.92 21.75 9.65
C VAL A 343 46.34 20.61 8.73
N SER A 344 45.83 19.40 8.98
CA SER A 344 46.17 18.20 8.21
C SER A 344 45.77 18.26 6.74
N HIS A 345 44.64 18.91 6.41
CA HIS A 345 44.12 18.97 5.04
C HIS A 345 44.39 20.28 4.29
N GLY A 346 45.24 21.16 4.81
CA GLY A 346 45.67 22.32 4.01
C GLY A 346 44.73 23.53 4.05
N LEU A 347 43.66 23.54 4.85
CA LEU A 347 42.59 24.56 4.79
C LEU A 347 42.98 25.90 5.45
N THR A 348 43.81 26.71 4.78
CA THR A 348 44.34 27.98 5.31
C THR A 348 43.28 29.05 5.55
N ASP A 349 42.31 29.20 4.65
CA ASP A 349 41.33 30.28 4.72
C ASP A 349 40.35 30.09 5.89
N GLU A 350 39.87 28.86 6.09
CA GLU A 350 39.01 28.50 7.22
C GLU A 350 39.75 28.59 8.56
N LEU A 351 41.05 28.27 8.57
CA LEU A 351 41.90 28.38 9.76
C LEU A 351 42.04 29.85 10.22
N ILE A 352 42.11 30.79 9.27
CA ILE A 352 42.14 32.24 9.55
C ILE A 352 40.81 32.67 10.19
N ASP A 353 39.68 32.20 9.66
CA ASP A 353 38.37 32.52 10.21
C ASP A 353 38.14 31.92 11.60
N VAL A 354 38.71 30.74 11.88
CA VAL A 354 38.71 30.15 13.22
C VAL A 354 39.56 30.97 14.20
N VAL A 355 40.76 31.41 13.81
CA VAL A 355 41.60 32.32 14.62
C VAL A 355 40.88 33.62 14.95
N ARG A 356 40.02 34.10 14.05
CA ARG A 356 39.19 35.30 14.30
C ARG A 356 38.09 35.06 15.33
N LYS A 357 37.48 33.87 15.33
CA LYS A 357 36.39 33.47 16.22
C LYS A 357 36.84 32.97 17.61
N LEU A 358 38.06 32.44 17.72
CA LEU A 358 38.62 31.97 18.99
C LEU A 358 38.79 33.10 20.01
N ASP A 359 38.46 32.81 21.27
CA ASP A 359 38.67 33.72 22.40
C ASP A 359 40.16 33.74 22.81
N LYS A 360 40.59 34.83 23.44
CA LYS A 360 41.98 35.05 23.91
C LYS A 360 42.41 34.01 24.95
N ALA A 361 41.45 33.35 25.60
CA ALA A 361 41.70 32.30 26.58
C ALA A 361 42.14 30.95 25.96
N ASP A 362 41.80 30.68 24.68
CA ASP A 362 42.10 29.41 24.01
C ASP A 362 43.50 29.40 23.38
N VAL A 363 44.50 29.65 24.22
CA VAL A 363 45.93 29.75 23.85
C VAL A 363 46.44 28.49 23.14
N VAL A 364 45.92 27.31 23.51
CA VAL A 364 46.33 26.01 22.95
C VAL A 364 45.93 25.87 21.48
N ASN A 365 44.69 26.22 21.13
CA ASN A 365 44.20 26.11 19.76
C ASN A 365 44.80 27.22 18.88
N LEU A 366 44.93 28.44 19.42
CA LEU A 366 45.59 29.56 18.74
C LEU A 366 47.06 29.24 18.40
N ALA A 367 47.80 28.58 19.30
CA ALA A 367 49.18 28.18 19.06
C ALA A 367 49.31 27.18 17.91
N ARG A 368 48.40 26.19 17.85
CA ARG A 368 48.36 25.19 16.78
C ARG A 368 48.03 25.83 15.42
N CYS A 369 47.05 26.74 15.39
CA CYS A 369 46.74 27.50 14.18
C CYS A 369 47.92 28.34 13.69
N ALA A 370 48.59 29.05 14.61
CA ALA A 370 49.70 29.94 14.29
C ALA A 370 50.93 29.18 13.75
N ALA A 371 51.23 28.01 14.33
CA ALA A 371 52.30 27.13 13.82
C ALA A 371 51.99 26.62 12.40
N ALA A 372 50.76 26.19 12.16
CA ALA A 372 50.34 25.70 10.84
C ALA A 372 50.28 26.81 9.76
N LEU A 373 49.96 28.05 10.14
CA LEU A 373 50.01 29.22 9.23
C LEU A 373 51.45 29.64 8.93
N HIS A 374 52.36 29.52 9.91
CA HIS A 374 53.80 29.77 9.74
C HIS A 374 54.42 28.79 8.74
N GLU A 375 54.17 27.48 8.91
CA GLU A 375 54.69 26.44 8.02
C GLU A 375 54.21 26.59 6.57
N LYS A 376 53.03 27.17 6.36
CA LYS A 376 52.46 27.44 5.03
C LYS A 376 52.82 28.82 4.44
N GLY A 377 53.65 29.61 5.12
CA GLY A 377 54.14 30.91 4.64
C GLY A 377 53.14 32.07 4.74
N GLN A 378 52.04 31.90 5.48
CA GLN A 378 51.01 32.94 5.69
C GLN A 378 51.39 33.84 6.89
N THR A 379 52.48 34.59 6.75
CA THR A 379 53.12 35.32 7.87
C THR A 379 52.25 36.43 8.48
N ALA A 380 51.41 37.09 7.67
CA ALA A 380 50.51 38.14 8.12
C ALA A 380 49.40 37.63 9.06
N HIS A 381 48.84 36.45 8.76
CA HIS A 381 47.78 35.85 9.58
C HIS A 381 48.35 35.09 10.79
N ALA A 382 49.56 34.54 10.68
CA ALA A 382 50.28 34.00 11.84
C ALA A 382 50.58 35.10 12.88
N LYS A 383 50.95 36.31 12.44
CA LYS A 383 51.11 37.51 13.29
C LYS A 383 49.82 37.85 14.04
N GLU A 384 48.68 37.85 13.35
CA GLU A 384 47.35 38.08 13.97
C GLU A 384 47.05 37.06 15.09
N ALA A 385 47.36 35.78 14.88
CA ALA A 385 47.17 34.72 15.88
C ALA A 385 48.10 34.88 17.10
N TYR A 386 49.40 35.17 16.89
CA TYR A 386 50.36 35.35 17.99
C TYR A 386 50.11 36.61 18.81
N ILE A 387 49.64 37.68 18.18
CA ILE A 387 49.22 38.91 18.88
C ILE A 387 48.01 38.62 19.77
N LYS A 388 47.03 37.84 19.30
CA LYS A 388 45.86 37.45 20.11
C LYS A 388 46.23 36.62 21.34
N MET A 389 47.25 35.77 21.25
CA MET A 389 47.77 34.99 22.39
C MET A 389 48.65 35.81 23.35
N GLY A 390 49.10 37.01 22.96
CA GLY A 390 50.09 37.78 23.72
C GLY A 390 51.48 37.12 23.80
N ASN A 391 51.79 36.18 22.89
CA ASN A 391 53.06 35.46 22.89
C ASN A 391 54.12 36.19 22.06
N SER A 392 54.82 37.13 22.71
CA SER A 392 55.87 37.95 22.09
C SER A 392 57.09 37.15 21.62
N GLN A 393 57.39 36.01 22.24
CA GLN A 393 58.55 35.19 21.91
C GLN A 393 58.39 34.45 20.58
N MET A 394 57.21 33.88 20.31
CA MET A 394 56.94 33.21 19.03
C MET A 394 56.71 34.22 17.89
N LEU A 395 56.19 35.41 18.22
CA LEU A 395 56.09 36.52 17.26
C LEU A 395 57.47 37.00 16.80
N LEU A 396 58.43 37.15 17.71
CA LEU A 396 59.82 37.48 17.37
C LEU A 396 60.46 36.44 16.46
N LYS A 397 60.25 35.15 16.72
CA LYS A 397 60.74 34.06 15.86
C LYS A 397 60.11 34.11 14.46
N LEU A 398 58.80 34.37 14.37
CA LEU A 398 58.11 34.55 13.09
C LEU A 398 58.73 35.69 12.26
N TYR A 399 59.05 36.83 12.88
CA TYR A 399 59.68 37.97 12.18
C TYR A 399 61.09 37.67 11.69
N ILE A 400 61.89 36.97 12.51
CA ILE A 400 63.23 36.53 12.15
C ILE A 400 63.18 35.56 10.96
N ASP A 401 62.24 34.61 10.97
CA ASP A 401 62.08 33.61 9.91
C ASP A 401 61.49 34.19 8.62
N SER A 402 60.77 35.32 8.68
CA SER A 402 60.10 35.94 7.52
C SER A 402 60.81 37.17 6.96
N GLU A 403 62.00 37.50 7.48
CA GLU A 403 62.89 38.59 7.04
C GLU A 403 62.22 39.99 6.97
N LYS A 404 61.10 40.18 7.66
CA LYS A 404 60.36 41.44 7.74
C LYS A 404 60.75 42.19 9.01
N TRP A 405 61.83 42.97 8.92
CA TRP A 405 62.44 43.70 10.04
C TRP A 405 61.83 45.09 10.30
N GLU A 406 60.93 45.56 9.42
CA GLU A 406 60.33 46.90 9.48
C GLU A 406 59.04 46.96 10.34
N ASP A 407 58.53 45.80 10.78
CA ASP A 407 57.25 45.57 11.47
C ASP A 407 57.46 44.82 12.80
#